data_AF-A0A2R6P097-F1
#
_entry.id   AF-A0A2R6P097-F1
#
_cell.length_a   1.000
_cell.length_b   1.000
_cell.length_c   1.000
_cell.angle_alpha   90.00
_cell.angle_beta   90.00
_cell.angle_gamma   90.00
#
_symmetry.space_group_name_H-M   'P 1'
#
loop_
_entity.id
_entity.type
_entity.pdbx_description
1 polymer ?
#
loop_
_entity_poly.entity_id
_entity_poly.type
_entity_poly.pdbx_seq_one_letter_code
_entity_poly.pdbx_strand_id
1 'polypeptide(L)'
;MRSLCLSVLLILLVSHSSGLSLPAGVDAELDTRAPTSAKNVIVQMFEWTWDSVAAECTNFLGPAGYGFVQVSPPQEHVTGTQWWTDYQPVSYTLTSKRGDRSQFANMITTCHAASVQVIADTIFNHMTGSDSGSGVAGSTYTHYVYPGIYQNQDFHHCGLEPGDDIVNYDNRLEVQTCELENLADLATDTEYVRSRLATYANDLLSLGVDGLRLDAAKHMASTDIANITSRFTRAPYITQEVIYGAGEPITPNEYTYIGWVSGTQANVFVTNHDTERNGNSLNNNSPSNTYVTAMIFSLAHPFGTPTILSSYTGFTDTDAGAPNGGAGTCTGTGGTNGWLCQHRWVAISGMVGFHNNVGSAALVNWVSPQSQQIAFGRGALGFVAINNADSDWTATFTTSLPAGSYCDVISGTSSSGKCTGLGFTVSGGTFSATVPARSAIAIHTGALGTGNGSGTGTSSVTIVFQETATTTFGENIFLVGSTAQLGSWDPDASIALSSAGYPTWSVSISMTADTAFDFKFIRKETDGSIVWESDPNRSATAPASGSTTVNTSWR
;
A
#
# COMPACT_ATOMS: atom_id res chain seq x y z
N MET A 1 61.27 11.05 64.95
CA MET A 1 61.92 12.08 64.10
C MET A 1 61.70 11.68 62.64
N ARG A 2 61.21 12.62 61.80
CA ARG A 2 61.37 12.80 60.33
C ARG A 2 61.75 11.55 59.48
N SER A 3 61.26 11.27 58.26
CA SER A 3 60.43 11.93 57.25
C SER A 3 60.28 10.94 56.07
N LEU A 4 59.17 11.06 55.32
CA LEU A 4 58.96 10.85 53.86
C LEU A 4 59.62 9.68 53.05
N CYS A 5 58.75 9.07 52.21
CA CYS A 5 58.82 8.96 50.72
C CYS A 5 58.81 7.56 50.05
N LEU A 6 57.79 7.40 49.18
CA LEU A 6 57.77 6.87 47.79
C LEU A 6 58.05 5.37 47.45
N SER A 7 56.95 4.72 47.02
CA SER A 7 56.72 3.98 45.75
C SER A 7 57.31 2.59 45.42
N VAL A 8 56.42 1.83 44.76
CA VAL A 8 56.58 0.73 43.75
C VAL A 8 56.47 -0.75 44.22
N LEU A 9 55.26 -1.29 43.99
CA LEU A 9 54.86 -2.50 43.25
C LEU A 9 55.37 -3.93 43.60
N LEU A 10 54.36 -4.79 43.85
CA LEU A 10 54.15 -6.23 43.56
C LEU A 10 54.92 -7.32 44.34
N ILE A 11 54.16 -8.18 45.03
CA ILE A 11 54.11 -9.65 44.80
C ILE A 11 52.77 -10.19 45.35
N LEU A 12 52.18 -11.08 44.54
CA LEU A 12 50.91 -11.79 44.71
C LEU A 12 50.79 -12.55 46.02
N LEU A 13 49.56 -12.60 46.57
CA LEU A 13 49.04 -13.77 47.28
C LEU A 13 47.54 -13.90 47.00
N VAL A 14 47.19 -15.06 46.47
CA VAL A 14 45.87 -15.50 46.04
C VAL A 14 45.02 -15.84 47.26
N SER A 15 43.79 -15.30 47.34
CA SER A 15 42.74 -15.88 48.17
C SER A 15 41.41 -15.81 47.41
N HIS A 16 40.85 -16.99 47.16
CA HIS A 16 39.61 -17.22 46.46
C HIS A 16 38.43 -16.68 47.27
N SER A 17 37.63 -15.81 46.65
CA SER A 17 36.23 -15.61 47.01
C SER A 17 35.43 -15.63 45.72
N SER A 18 34.78 -16.76 45.46
CA SER A 18 33.89 -17.01 44.33
C SER A 18 32.64 -16.13 44.47
N GLY A 19 32.70 -14.91 43.96
CA GLY A 19 31.52 -14.16 43.57
C GLY A 19 31.26 -14.45 42.10
N LEU A 20 30.19 -15.19 41.79
CA LEU A 20 29.66 -15.23 40.43
C LEU A 20 29.21 -13.81 40.09
N SER A 21 30.03 -13.07 39.35
CA SER A 21 29.58 -11.93 38.58
C SER A 21 28.71 -12.48 37.45
N LEU A 22 27.40 -12.29 37.57
CA LEU A 22 26.51 -12.36 36.42
C LEU A 22 27.10 -11.46 35.32
N PRO A 23 27.18 -11.91 34.05
CA PRO A 23 27.52 -10.99 32.99
C PRO A 23 26.44 -9.92 32.98
N ALA A 24 26.87 -8.66 33.04
CA ALA A 24 25.98 -7.52 32.81
C ALA A 24 25.18 -7.82 31.56
N GLY A 25 23.85 -7.89 31.72
CA GLY A 25 22.94 -7.97 30.59
C GLY A 25 23.32 -6.86 29.63
N VAL A 26 23.62 -7.24 28.40
CA VAL A 26 23.44 -6.32 27.28
C VAL A 26 21.97 -5.92 27.32
N ASP A 27 21.69 -4.74 27.89
CA ASP A 27 20.51 -3.97 27.50
C ASP A 27 20.73 -3.66 26.02
N ALA A 28 20.36 -4.62 25.17
CA ALA A 28 20.12 -4.35 23.77
C ALA A 28 18.92 -3.41 23.76
N GLU A 29 19.17 -2.10 23.68
CA GLU A 29 18.19 -1.19 23.10
C GLU A 29 17.69 -1.89 21.84
N LEU A 30 16.41 -2.26 21.86
CA LEU A 30 15.73 -2.86 20.71
C LEU A 30 15.75 -1.79 19.62
N ASP A 31 16.76 -1.83 18.75
CA ASP A 31 16.88 -0.96 17.59
C ASP A 31 15.54 -0.99 16.86
N THR A 32 14.95 0.19 16.65
CA THR A 32 13.62 0.30 16.05
C THR A 32 13.67 -0.27 14.64
N ARG A 33 13.07 -1.44 14.41
CA ARG A 33 12.92 -2.09 13.09
C ARG A 33 11.76 -1.46 12.31
N ALA A 34 11.75 -0.13 12.23
CA ALA A 34 10.77 0.71 11.55
C ALA A 34 11.46 1.56 10.46
N PRO A 35 10.74 2.13 9.48
CA PRO A 35 11.36 2.98 8.48
C PRO A 35 11.93 4.24 9.14
N THR A 36 13.19 4.57 8.86
CA THR A 36 13.86 5.75 9.42
C THR A 36 14.03 6.89 8.42
N SER A 37 13.60 6.69 7.16
CA SER A 37 13.69 7.68 6.10
C SER A 37 12.63 8.79 6.26
N ALA A 38 12.95 9.99 5.79
CA ALA A 38 12.01 11.11 5.77
C ALA A 38 10.82 10.90 4.80
N LYS A 39 10.99 9.98 3.83
CA LYS A 39 9.94 9.50 2.92
C LYS A 39 9.66 8.05 3.28
N ASN A 40 8.58 7.78 3.98
CA ASN A 40 8.28 6.43 4.49
C ASN A 40 7.12 5.73 3.78
N VAL A 41 6.39 6.41 2.88
CA VAL A 41 5.28 5.77 2.13
C VAL A 41 5.79 4.58 1.31
N ILE A 42 5.09 3.46 1.44
CA ILE A 42 5.39 2.18 0.80
C ILE A 42 4.45 1.98 -0.39
N VAL A 43 4.96 1.44 -1.50
CA VAL A 43 4.12 0.84 -2.54
C VAL A 43 4.36 -0.67 -2.59
N GLN A 44 3.31 -1.47 -2.49
CA GLN A 44 3.37 -2.91 -2.73
C GLN A 44 3.16 -3.16 -4.22
N MET A 45 4.24 -3.49 -4.94
CA MET A 45 4.21 -3.83 -6.36
C MET A 45 3.99 -5.33 -6.53
N PHE A 46 2.73 -5.73 -6.37
CA PHE A 46 2.31 -7.13 -6.28
C PHE A 46 2.46 -7.87 -7.62
N GLU A 47 3.26 -8.94 -7.64
CA GLU A 47 3.55 -9.79 -8.81
C GLU A 47 4.26 -9.12 -10.00
N TRP A 48 4.77 -7.90 -9.82
CA TRP A 48 5.59 -7.23 -10.83
C TRP A 48 6.93 -7.95 -11.03
N THR A 49 7.41 -8.04 -12.27
CA THR A 49 8.77 -8.48 -12.57
C THR A 49 9.79 -7.49 -12.02
N TRP A 50 10.98 -7.98 -11.65
CA TRP A 50 12.01 -7.12 -11.05
C TRP A 50 12.53 -6.03 -11.98
N ASP A 51 12.61 -6.31 -13.28
CA ASP A 51 12.98 -5.28 -14.27
C ASP A 51 11.90 -4.17 -14.37
N SER A 52 10.62 -4.53 -14.30
CA SER A 52 9.53 -3.54 -14.28
C SER A 52 9.54 -2.71 -13.00
N VAL A 53 9.82 -3.32 -11.84
CA VAL A 53 10.00 -2.59 -10.57
C VAL A 53 11.18 -1.62 -10.67
N ALA A 54 12.33 -2.07 -11.19
CA ALA A 54 13.53 -1.23 -11.35
C ALA A 54 13.26 0.00 -12.23
N ALA A 55 12.57 -0.21 -13.36
CA ALA A 55 12.16 0.87 -14.24
C ALA A 55 11.21 1.84 -13.54
N GLU A 56 10.21 1.32 -12.80
CA GLU A 56 9.21 2.13 -12.11
C GLU A 56 9.81 2.94 -10.95
N CYS A 57 10.79 2.38 -10.23
CA CYS A 57 11.57 3.09 -9.23
C CYS A 57 12.19 4.38 -9.79
N THR A 58 12.81 4.30 -10.95
CA THR A 58 13.48 5.43 -11.60
C THR A 58 12.49 6.39 -12.25
N ASN A 59 11.51 5.85 -12.97
CA ASN A 59 10.63 6.64 -13.83
C ASN A 59 9.52 7.36 -13.04
N PHE A 60 9.16 6.85 -11.85
CA PHE A 60 8.04 7.40 -11.10
C PHE A 60 8.22 7.38 -9.59
N LEU A 61 8.51 6.23 -8.96
CA LEU A 61 8.45 6.13 -7.49
C LEU A 61 9.39 7.11 -6.79
N GLY A 62 10.66 7.14 -7.20
CA GLY A 62 11.66 8.07 -6.67
C GLY A 62 11.25 9.54 -6.87
N PRO A 63 10.98 9.98 -8.12
CA PRO A 63 10.48 11.32 -8.41
C PRO A 63 9.19 11.72 -7.68
N ALA A 64 8.24 10.79 -7.52
CA ALA A 64 6.96 11.02 -6.83
C ALA A 64 7.09 11.01 -5.30
N GLY A 65 8.23 10.55 -4.76
CA GLY A 65 8.54 10.63 -3.34
C GLY A 65 8.14 9.40 -2.53
N TYR A 66 7.97 8.25 -3.16
CA TYR A 66 7.86 6.99 -2.43
C TYR A 66 9.18 6.67 -1.72
N GLY A 67 9.07 6.14 -0.50
CA GLY A 67 10.20 5.73 0.32
C GLY A 67 10.64 4.31 0.05
N PHE A 68 9.66 3.41 -0.09
CA PHE A 68 9.89 1.98 -0.18
C PHE A 68 9.04 1.37 -1.29
N VAL A 69 9.58 0.32 -1.90
CA VAL A 69 8.83 -0.63 -2.71
C VAL A 69 8.84 -2.00 -2.01
N GLN A 70 7.66 -2.57 -1.77
CA GLN A 70 7.52 -3.96 -1.37
C GLN A 70 7.30 -4.82 -2.61
N VAL A 71 8.13 -5.86 -2.78
CA VAL A 71 8.09 -6.79 -3.90
C VAL A 71 7.67 -8.19 -3.45
N SER A 72 7.11 -8.97 -4.37
CA SER A 72 6.77 -10.38 -4.17
C SER A 72 7.97 -11.24 -3.73
N PRO A 73 7.73 -12.41 -3.13
CA PRO A 73 8.78 -13.26 -2.58
C PRO A 73 9.85 -13.65 -3.63
N PRO A 74 11.15 -13.50 -3.32
CA PRO A 74 12.17 -13.66 -4.34
C PRO A 74 12.69 -15.08 -4.57
N GLN A 75 12.39 -15.99 -3.65
CA GLN A 75 12.82 -17.38 -3.74
C GLN A 75 12.10 -18.16 -4.84
N GLU A 76 12.71 -19.28 -5.26
CA GLU A 76 12.08 -20.25 -6.13
C GLU A 76 10.84 -20.83 -5.45
N HIS A 77 9.79 -20.94 -6.24
CA HIS A 77 8.49 -21.41 -5.78
C HIS A 77 7.89 -22.37 -6.80
N VAL A 78 6.73 -22.95 -6.49
CA VAL A 78 6.04 -23.91 -7.37
C VAL A 78 5.64 -23.29 -8.70
N THR A 79 5.49 -24.11 -9.74
CA THR A 79 4.97 -23.67 -11.02
C THR A 79 3.46 -23.44 -10.96
N GLY A 80 2.96 -22.41 -11.64
CA GLY A 80 1.54 -22.15 -11.83
C GLY A 80 1.26 -20.69 -12.14
N THR A 81 0.03 -20.38 -12.54
CA THR A 81 -0.36 -19.02 -12.95
C THR A 81 -1.01 -18.23 -11.83
N GLN A 82 -1.48 -18.90 -10.77
CA GLN A 82 -2.12 -18.27 -9.62
C GLN A 82 -1.10 -17.47 -8.81
N TRP A 83 -1.52 -16.36 -8.19
CA TRP A 83 -0.60 -15.51 -7.43
C TRP A 83 -0.01 -16.23 -6.22
N TRP A 84 -0.79 -17.08 -5.55
CA TRP A 84 -0.36 -17.80 -4.34
C TRP A 84 0.79 -18.78 -4.62
N THR A 85 1.03 -19.13 -5.89
CA THR A 85 2.18 -19.97 -6.25
C THR A 85 3.51 -19.28 -5.95
N ASP A 86 3.59 -17.95 -5.88
CA ASP A 86 4.77 -17.19 -5.44
C ASP A 86 5.09 -17.43 -3.95
N TYR A 87 4.08 -17.82 -3.17
CA TYR A 87 4.13 -18.00 -1.73
C TYR A 87 4.35 -19.45 -1.31
N GLN A 88 4.63 -20.37 -2.25
CA GLN A 88 4.96 -21.76 -1.95
C GLN A 88 6.43 -22.07 -2.32
N PRO A 89 7.39 -21.85 -1.40
CA PRO A 89 8.81 -22.03 -1.65
C PRO A 89 9.18 -23.47 -2.01
N VAL A 90 10.07 -23.63 -2.99
CA VAL A 90 10.67 -24.92 -3.35
C VAL A 90 12.17 -24.95 -3.00
N SER A 91 12.84 -23.82 -3.14
CA SER A 91 14.23 -23.65 -2.72
C SER A 91 14.50 -22.19 -2.36
N TYR A 92 15.63 -21.91 -1.72
CA TYR A 92 16.08 -20.54 -1.47
C TYR A 92 16.92 -19.96 -2.62
N THR A 93 16.89 -20.58 -3.80
CA THR A 93 17.45 -19.99 -5.02
C THR A 93 16.63 -18.77 -5.40
N LEU A 94 17.28 -17.64 -5.73
CA LEU A 94 16.57 -16.42 -6.13
C LEU A 94 16.22 -16.42 -7.62
N THR A 95 15.48 -17.43 -8.06
CA THR A 95 14.92 -17.51 -9.41
C THR A 95 13.44 -17.81 -9.27
N SER A 96 12.61 -16.83 -9.59
CA SER A 96 11.14 -16.86 -9.44
C SER A 96 10.46 -16.60 -10.78
N LYS A 97 9.12 -16.59 -10.82
CA LYS A 97 8.34 -16.04 -11.95
C LYS A 97 8.69 -14.58 -12.25
N ARG A 98 9.26 -13.84 -11.30
CA ARG A 98 9.52 -12.39 -11.37
C ARG A 98 10.90 -12.05 -11.91
N GLY A 99 11.80 -13.03 -12.01
CA GLY A 99 13.14 -12.89 -12.57
C GLY A 99 14.17 -13.80 -11.91
N ASP A 100 15.44 -13.55 -12.22
CA ASP A 100 16.60 -14.22 -11.61
C ASP A 100 17.38 -13.33 -10.63
N ARG A 101 18.32 -13.93 -9.89
CA ARG A 101 19.11 -13.26 -8.86
C ARG A 101 19.77 -11.97 -9.36
N SER A 102 20.23 -11.95 -10.61
CA SER A 102 20.88 -10.79 -11.20
C SER A 102 19.87 -9.67 -11.41
N GLN A 103 18.67 -9.98 -11.91
CA GLN A 103 17.58 -9.02 -12.05
C GLN A 103 17.11 -8.49 -10.68
N PHE A 104 17.04 -9.33 -9.64
CA PHE A 104 16.71 -8.90 -8.29
C PHE A 104 17.73 -7.91 -7.72
N ALA A 105 19.03 -8.25 -7.82
CA ALA A 105 20.11 -7.38 -7.38
C ALA A 105 20.17 -6.06 -8.16
N ASN A 106 19.90 -6.11 -9.46
CA ASN A 106 19.80 -4.93 -10.31
C ASN A 106 18.62 -4.04 -9.90
N MET A 107 17.46 -4.62 -9.62
CA MET A 107 16.30 -3.90 -9.12
C MET A 107 16.59 -3.17 -7.82
N ILE A 108 17.22 -3.83 -6.85
CA ILE A 108 17.63 -3.21 -5.58
C ILE A 108 18.56 -2.01 -5.84
N THR A 109 19.63 -2.23 -6.61
CA THR A 109 20.61 -1.18 -6.92
C THR A 109 19.96 0.02 -7.64
N THR A 110 19.04 -0.26 -8.57
CA THR A 110 18.33 0.76 -9.35
C THR A 110 17.36 1.56 -8.47
N CYS A 111 16.59 0.87 -7.61
CA CYS A 111 15.70 1.53 -6.67
C CYS A 111 16.48 2.40 -5.67
N HIS A 112 17.59 1.91 -5.12
CA HIS A 112 18.47 2.70 -4.26
C HIS A 112 19.01 3.95 -4.95
N ALA A 113 19.42 3.85 -6.22
CA ALA A 113 19.85 5.01 -7.01
C ALA A 113 18.72 6.04 -7.21
N ALA A 114 17.47 5.60 -7.22
CA ALA A 114 16.27 6.44 -7.23
C ALA A 114 15.83 6.91 -5.82
N SER A 115 16.62 6.62 -4.77
CA SER A 115 16.30 6.87 -3.35
C SER A 115 15.05 6.13 -2.84
N VAL A 116 14.74 4.97 -3.43
CA VAL A 116 13.66 4.07 -3.02
C VAL A 116 14.27 2.81 -2.40
N GLN A 117 13.89 2.51 -1.16
CA GLN A 117 14.33 1.34 -0.41
C GLN A 117 13.49 0.11 -0.80
N VAL A 118 14.00 -1.10 -0.61
CA VAL A 118 13.34 -2.34 -1.04
C VAL A 118 12.93 -3.19 0.16
N ILE A 119 11.66 -3.59 0.19
CA ILE A 119 11.11 -4.57 1.14
C ILE A 119 10.83 -5.85 0.35
N ALA A 120 11.35 -6.99 0.81
CA ALA A 120 11.03 -8.29 0.23
C ALA A 120 9.94 -8.97 1.05
N ASP A 121 8.88 -9.43 0.41
CA ASP A 121 7.97 -10.41 1.02
C ASP A 121 8.74 -11.71 1.30
N THR A 122 8.59 -12.28 2.48
CA THR A 122 9.49 -13.30 3.01
C THR A 122 8.72 -14.38 3.76
N ILE A 123 8.81 -15.62 3.28
CA ILE A 123 8.12 -16.78 3.83
C ILE A 123 9.06 -17.53 4.75
N PHE A 124 8.70 -17.57 6.03
CA PHE A 124 9.40 -18.36 7.04
C PHE A 124 8.55 -19.51 7.60
N ASN A 125 7.23 -19.48 7.39
CA ASN A 125 6.31 -20.43 8.00
C ASN A 125 6.39 -21.83 7.39
N HIS A 126 6.34 -21.92 6.06
CA HIS A 126 6.07 -23.18 5.37
C HIS A 126 6.90 -23.32 4.09
N MET A 127 6.77 -24.50 3.47
CA MET A 127 7.23 -24.78 2.11
C MET A 127 6.01 -25.02 1.18
N THR A 128 6.03 -26.01 0.28
CA THR A 128 4.92 -26.23 -0.66
C THR A 128 3.79 -27.05 -0.07
N GLY A 129 2.59 -26.93 -0.66
CA GLY A 129 1.44 -27.72 -0.23
C GLY A 129 1.02 -28.87 -1.14
N SER A 130 1.82 -29.21 -2.16
CA SER A 130 1.55 -30.37 -3.00
C SER A 130 2.43 -31.56 -2.64
N ASP A 131 1.97 -32.78 -2.96
CA ASP A 131 2.68 -34.03 -2.65
C ASP A 131 4.11 -34.07 -3.22
N SER A 132 4.28 -33.55 -4.45
CA SER A 132 5.56 -33.46 -5.13
C SER A 132 5.47 -32.59 -6.37
N GLY A 133 6.61 -32.08 -6.81
CA GLY A 133 6.67 -31.30 -8.04
C GLY A 133 8.06 -30.80 -8.36
N SER A 134 8.09 -29.75 -9.18
CA SER A 134 9.32 -29.01 -9.48
C SER A 134 9.02 -27.51 -9.40
N GLY A 135 10.00 -26.75 -8.92
CA GLY A 135 9.95 -25.31 -8.89
C GLY A 135 10.28 -24.69 -10.23
N VAL A 136 10.03 -23.39 -10.35
CA VAL A 136 10.25 -22.62 -11.58
C VAL A 136 11.73 -22.55 -12.01
N ALA A 137 12.68 -22.85 -11.11
CA ALA A 137 14.11 -22.94 -11.41
C ALA A 137 14.60 -24.40 -11.59
N GLY A 138 13.69 -25.37 -11.51
CA GLY A 138 13.96 -26.79 -11.75
C GLY A 138 14.30 -27.60 -10.50
N SER A 139 14.27 -27.03 -9.30
CA SER A 139 14.45 -27.80 -8.07
C SER A 139 13.27 -28.75 -7.88
N THR A 140 13.52 -30.01 -7.54
CA THR A 140 12.46 -30.98 -7.26
C THR A 140 12.13 -31.00 -5.77
N TYR A 141 10.92 -31.42 -5.42
CA TYR A 141 10.52 -31.58 -4.03
C TYR A 141 9.48 -32.70 -3.90
N THR A 142 9.38 -33.25 -2.70
CA THR A 142 8.15 -33.87 -2.19
C THR A 142 7.68 -33.07 -0.99
N HIS A 143 6.46 -33.33 -0.53
CA HIS A 143 5.79 -32.57 0.53
C HIS A 143 6.70 -32.18 1.71
N TYR A 144 7.46 -33.14 2.27
CA TYR A 144 8.45 -32.91 3.34
C TYR A 144 9.92 -33.11 2.96
N VAL A 145 10.26 -33.14 1.66
CA VAL A 145 11.66 -33.35 1.22
C VAL A 145 12.03 -32.33 0.15
N TYR A 146 12.96 -31.45 0.53
CA TYR A 146 13.49 -30.37 -0.30
C TYR A 146 15.02 -30.59 -0.40
N PRO A 147 15.50 -31.28 -1.45
CA PRO A 147 16.89 -31.73 -1.56
C PRO A 147 17.91 -30.62 -1.29
N GLY A 148 18.80 -30.87 -0.33
CA GLY A 148 19.85 -29.93 0.07
C GLY A 148 19.42 -28.86 1.08
N ILE A 149 18.14 -28.78 1.45
CA ILE A 149 17.61 -27.78 2.38
C ILE A 149 16.91 -28.45 3.57
N TYR A 150 15.78 -29.11 3.34
CA TYR A 150 14.93 -29.69 4.39
C TYR A 150 14.59 -31.15 4.11
N GLN A 151 14.41 -31.92 5.18
CA GLN A 151 13.96 -33.30 5.20
C GLN A 151 12.80 -33.44 6.18
N ASN A 152 12.20 -34.64 6.25
CA ASN A 152 10.98 -34.87 7.03
C ASN A 152 11.04 -34.39 8.48
N GLN A 153 12.20 -34.45 9.14
CA GLN A 153 12.37 -34.01 10.53
C GLN A 153 12.41 -32.49 10.72
N ASP A 154 12.51 -31.71 9.64
CA ASP A 154 12.59 -30.25 9.67
C ASP A 154 11.21 -29.58 9.57
N PHE A 155 10.15 -30.39 9.54
CA PHE A 155 8.75 -29.98 9.51
C PHE A 155 8.06 -30.40 10.80
N HIS A 156 7.06 -29.64 11.23
CA HIS A 156 6.16 -30.09 12.27
C HIS A 156 5.28 -31.24 11.73
N HIS A 157 4.92 -32.15 12.63
CA HIS A 157 3.95 -33.22 12.42
C HIS A 157 3.02 -33.17 13.64
N CYS A 158 2.06 -32.24 13.64
CA CYS A 158 1.37 -31.84 14.88
C CYS A 158 0.59 -32.99 15.52
N GLY A 159 0.11 -33.95 14.71
CA GLY A 159 -0.62 -35.13 15.16
C GLY A 159 -1.96 -34.83 15.83
N LEU A 160 -2.50 -33.63 15.62
CA LEU A 160 -3.74 -33.16 16.25
C LEU A 160 -4.96 -33.42 15.37
N GLU A 161 -4.79 -33.32 14.05
CA GLU A 161 -5.87 -33.43 13.07
C GLU A 161 -5.42 -34.28 11.87
N PRO A 162 -6.34 -34.85 11.07
CA PRO A 162 -5.99 -35.61 9.88
C PRO A 162 -5.17 -34.77 8.89
N GLY A 163 -4.04 -35.31 8.43
CA GLY A 163 -3.15 -34.60 7.49
C GLY A 163 -2.27 -33.55 8.14
N ASP A 164 -2.29 -33.43 9.48
CA ASP A 164 -1.62 -32.37 10.22
C ASP A 164 -2.07 -30.96 9.83
N ASP A 165 -3.26 -30.80 9.23
CA ASP A 165 -3.86 -29.52 8.86
C ASP A 165 -4.47 -28.76 10.06
N ILE A 166 -4.45 -27.43 10.02
CA ILE A 166 -5.22 -26.61 10.96
C ILE A 166 -6.71 -26.81 10.72
N VAL A 167 -7.44 -27.30 11.73
CA VAL A 167 -8.91 -27.38 11.70
C VAL A 167 -9.53 -26.41 12.69
N ASN A 168 -8.92 -26.24 13.86
CA ASN A 168 -9.42 -25.38 14.94
C ASN A 168 -8.51 -24.16 15.16
N TYR A 169 -8.90 -23.03 14.57
CA TYR A 169 -8.19 -21.75 14.73
C TYR A 169 -8.26 -21.16 16.16
N ASP A 170 -9.11 -21.69 17.05
CA ASP A 170 -9.10 -21.35 18.48
C ASP A 170 -8.01 -22.11 19.27
N ASN A 171 -7.36 -23.09 18.64
CA ASN A 171 -6.26 -23.85 19.23
C ASN A 171 -4.90 -23.30 18.78
N ARG A 172 -4.21 -22.60 19.68
CA ARG A 172 -2.87 -22.04 19.41
C ARG A 172 -1.89 -23.08 18.89
N LEU A 173 -1.91 -24.30 19.46
CA LEU A 173 -0.96 -25.33 19.08
C LEU A 173 -1.20 -25.76 17.63
N GLU A 174 -2.47 -25.91 17.21
CA GLU A 174 -2.78 -26.15 15.80
C GLU A 174 -2.30 -25.00 14.93
N VAL A 175 -2.70 -23.76 15.24
CA VAL A 175 -2.36 -22.60 14.41
C VAL A 175 -0.84 -22.40 14.22
N GLN A 176 -0.02 -22.85 15.18
CA GLN A 176 1.44 -22.63 15.16
C GLN A 176 2.29 -23.88 14.91
N THR A 177 1.68 -25.06 14.76
CA THR A 177 2.43 -26.31 14.49
C THR A 177 1.76 -27.27 13.51
N CYS A 178 0.51 -27.02 13.13
CA CYS A 178 -0.17 -27.73 12.04
C CYS A 178 -0.08 -26.91 10.74
N GLU A 179 -0.30 -27.57 9.62
CA GLU A 179 -0.20 -27.01 8.27
C GLU A 179 -1.33 -26.00 7.99
N LEU A 180 -0.91 -24.83 7.52
CA LEU A 180 -1.83 -23.83 6.98
C LEU A 180 -2.20 -24.25 5.56
N GLU A 181 -3.42 -24.72 5.34
CA GLU A 181 -3.92 -25.14 4.01
C GLU A 181 -3.03 -26.20 3.34
N ASN A 182 -2.63 -27.23 4.09
CA ASN A 182 -1.74 -28.30 3.66
C ASN A 182 -0.36 -27.80 3.19
N LEU A 183 0.09 -26.62 3.64
CA LEU A 183 1.44 -26.13 3.38
C LEU A 183 2.40 -26.72 4.41
N ALA A 184 3.41 -27.46 3.95
CA ALA A 184 4.35 -28.17 4.81
C ALA A 184 5.01 -27.23 5.83
N ASP A 185 4.61 -27.36 7.09
CA ASP A 185 4.88 -26.39 8.16
C ASP A 185 6.29 -26.59 8.74
N LEU A 186 7.14 -25.56 8.66
CA LEU A 186 8.53 -25.66 9.10
C LEU A 186 8.60 -25.71 10.61
N ALA A 187 9.45 -26.59 11.14
CA ALA A 187 9.71 -26.70 12.58
C ALA A 187 10.56 -25.53 13.09
N THR A 188 9.97 -24.33 13.11
CA THR A 188 10.63 -23.05 13.41
C THR A 188 11.13 -22.94 14.85
N ASP A 189 10.78 -23.90 15.71
CA ASP A 189 11.32 -24.06 17.06
C ASP A 189 12.71 -24.72 17.07
N THR A 190 13.10 -25.37 15.98
CA THR A 190 14.38 -26.11 15.88
C THR A 190 15.56 -25.23 15.46
N GLU A 191 16.76 -25.60 15.92
CA GLU A 191 17.99 -24.87 15.59
C GLU A 191 18.33 -24.90 14.10
N TYR A 192 18.10 -26.04 13.44
CA TYR A 192 18.44 -26.19 12.03
C TYR A 192 17.59 -25.29 11.15
N VAL A 193 16.26 -25.31 11.32
CA VAL A 193 15.30 -24.47 10.57
C VAL A 193 15.59 -23.00 10.81
N ARG A 194 15.71 -22.55 12.07
CA ARG A 194 16.02 -21.14 12.39
C ARG A 194 17.31 -20.65 11.74
N SER A 195 18.36 -21.47 11.77
CA SER A 195 19.64 -21.16 11.12
C SER A 195 19.53 -21.07 9.59
N ARG A 196 18.73 -21.93 8.96
CA ARG A 196 18.48 -21.88 7.52
C ARG A 196 17.67 -20.66 7.09
N LEU A 197 16.59 -20.35 7.80
CA LEU A 197 15.78 -19.15 7.57
C LEU A 197 16.61 -17.87 7.75
N ALA A 198 17.43 -17.79 8.80
CA ALA A 198 18.35 -16.67 8.99
C ALA A 198 19.42 -16.58 7.89
N THR A 199 19.91 -17.71 7.38
CA THR A 199 20.85 -17.72 6.25
C THR A 199 20.20 -17.16 4.99
N TYR A 200 18.97 -17.57 4.68
CA TYR A 200 18.21 -17.04 3.55
C TYR A 200 17.96 -15.53 3.69
N ALA A 201 17.49 -15.09 4.86
CA ALA A 201 17.30 -13.66 5.13
C ALA A 201 18.60 -12.87 4.97
N ASN A 202 19.72 -13.38 5.49
CA ASN A 202 21.03 -12.75 5.35
C ASN A 202 21.51 -12.68 3.90
N ASP A 203 21.12 -13.64 3.06
CA ASP A 203 21.39 -13.57 1.63
C ASP A 203 20.65 -12.39 0.97
N LEU A 204 19.36 -12.22 1.26
CA LEU A 204 18.59 -11.04 0.81
C LEU A 204 19.20 -9.73 1.33
N LEU A 205 19.57 -9.68 2.61
CA LEU A 205 20.18 -8.49 3.21
C LEU A 205 21.55 -8.18 2.59
N SER A 206 22.30 -9.19 2.15
CA SER A 206 23.59 -9.01 1.47
C SER A 206 23.46 -8.39 0.08
N LEU A 207 22.31 -8.58 -0.58
CA LEU A 207 21.98 -7.96 -1.86
C LEU A 207 21.46 -6.52 -1.71
N GLY A 208 21.18 -6.07 -0.48
CA GLY A 208 20.76 -4.71 -0.19
C GLY A 208 19.27 -4.55 0.16
N VAL A 209 18.51 -5.62 0.39
CA VAL A 209 17.10 -5.52 0.83
C VAL A 209 16.99 -4.76 2.16
N ASP A 210 16.24 -3.67 2.21
CA ASP A 210 16.15 -2.80 3.39
C ASP A 210 15.14 -3.29 4.42
N GLY A 211 14.11 -4.02 3.99
CA GLY A 211 13.06 -4.54 4.84
C GLY A 211 12.56 -5.93 4.46
N LEU A 212 11.93 -6.63 5.41
CA LEU A 212 11.24 -7.89 5.17
C LEU A 212 9.78 -7.77 5.64
N ARG A 213 8.83 -8.12 4.79
CA ARG A 213 7.44 -8.39 5.19
C ARG A 213 7.34 -9.88 5.46
N LEU A 214 7.09 -10.27 6.70
CA LEU A 214 7.01 -11.66 7.10
C LEU A 214 5.60 -12.18 6.87
N ASP A 215 5.48 -13.07 5.89
CA ASP A 215 4.27 -13.78 5.53
C ASP A 215 3.80 -14.72 6.66
N ALA A 216 2.48 -14.83 6.83
CA ALA A 216 1.84 -15.76 7.76
C ALA A 216 2.43 -15.75 9.19
N ALA A 217 2.89 -14.58 9.68
CA ALA A 217 3.61 -14.49 10.95
C ALA A 217 2.81 -15.01 12.16
N LYS A 218 1.47 -14.93 12.11
CA LYS A 218 0.56 -15.55 13.10
C LYS A 218 0.80 -17.04 13.31
N HIS A 219 1.19 -17.74 12.24
CA HIS A 219 1.37 -19.19 12.21
C HIS A 219 2.75 -19.64 12.73
N MET A 220 3.60 -18.69 13.10
CA MET A 220 4.84 -18.98 13.84
C MET A 220 4.75 -18.41 15.25
N ALA A 221 5.35 -19.09 16.23
CA ALA A 221 5.50 -18.52 17.55
C ALA A 221 6.34 -17.24 17.49
N SER A 222 5.92 -16.17 18.17
CA SER A 222 6.64 -14.89 18.16
C SER A 222 8.08 -15.05 18.66
N THR A 223 8.32 -15.97 19.61
CA THR A 223 9.68 -16.28 20.10
C THR A 223 10.59 -16.85 19.02
N ASP A 224 10.04 -17.54 18.03
CA ASP A 224 10.79 -18.19 16.96
C ASP A 224 11.18 -17.16 15.91
N ILE A 225 10.25 -16.27 15.54
CA ILE A 225 10.55 -15.09 14.73
C ILE A 225 11.59 -14.20 15.43
N ALA A 226 11.46 -13.96 16.74
CA ALA A 226 12.45 -13.20 17.52
C ALA A 226 13.83 -13.86 17.45
N ASN A 227 13.89 -15.19 17.56
CA ASN A 227 15.13 -15.95 17.47
C ASN A 227 15.76 -15.83 16.06
N ILE A 228 14.98 -16.05 15.01
CA ILE A 228 15.43 -15.93 13.61
C ILE A 228 15.96 -14.52 13.33
N THR A 229 15.18 -13.50 13.68
CA THR A 229 15.53 -12.09 13.43
C THR A 229 16.72 -11.58 14.25
N SER A 230 17.03 -12.21 15.39
CA SER A 230 18.25 -11.92 16.18
C SER A 230 19.54 -12.39 15.49
N ARG A 231 19.44 -13.30 14.52
CA ARG A 231 20.57 -13.87 13.77
C ARG A 231 20.89 -13.10 12.49
N PHE A 232 20.18 -12.01 12.22
CA PHE A 232 20.41 -11.20 11.04
C PHE A 232 21.71 -10.40 11.17
N THR A 233 22.42 -10.25 10.05
CA THR A 233 23.70 -9.53 9.92
C THR A 233 23.56 -8.03 10.14
N ARG A 234 22.34 -7.50 10.00
CA ARG A 234 21.93 -6.14 10.33
C ARG A 234 20.44 -6.12 10.69
N ALA A 235 19.97 -5.01 11.26
CA ALA A 235 18.54 -4.78 11.49
C ALA A 235 17.87 -4.20 10.22
N PRO A 236 17.03 -4.98 9.50
CA PRO A 236 16.14 -4.43 8.48
C PRO A 236 14.85 -3.85 9.11
N TYR A 237 14.10 -3.10 8.30
CA TYR A 237 12.68 -2.85 8.57
C TYR A 237 11.91 -4.18 8.59
N ILE A 238 11.03 -4.40 9.57
CA ILE A 238 10.22 -5.64 9.65
C ILE A 238 8.75 -5.28 9.77
N THR A 239 7.93 -5.82 8.85
CA THR A 239 6.48 -5.93 9.03
C THR A 239 6.10 -7.40 9.17
N GLN A 240 5.03 -7.67 9.91
CA GLN A 240 4.58 -9.03 10.22
C GLN A 240 3.09 -9.12 9.94
N GLU A 241 2.69 -10.09 9.14
CA GLU A 241 1.27 -10.38 8.93
C GLU A 241 0.73 -11.21 10.10
N VAL A 242 -0.04 -10.56 10.97
CA VAL A 242 -0.74 -11.23 12.06
C VAL A 242 -2.23 -10.93 11.93
N ILE A 243 -2.96 -11.81 11.24
CA ILE A 243 -4.40 -11.65 11.00
C ILE A 243 -5.15 -11.81 12.32
N TYR A 244 -5.84 -10.74 12.73
CA TYR A 244 -6.65 -10.72 13.94
C TYR A 244 -8.01 -11.38 13.70
N GLY A 245 -8.34 -12.40 14.47
CA GLY A 245 -9.71 -12.88 14.66
C GLY A 245 -10.18 -12.65 16.09
N ALA A 246 -11.44 -12.22 16.25
CA ALA A 246 -12.00 -11.95 17.56
C ALA A 246 -12.17 -13.24 18.36
N GLY A 247 -11.51 -13.33 19.52
CA GLY A 247 -11.58 -14.51 20.40
C GLY A 247 -10.50 -15.55 20.13
N GLU A 248 -9.74 -15.41 19.04
CA GLU A 248 -8.64 -16.31 18.72
C GLU A 248 -7.47 -16.14 19.70
N PRO A 249 -6.69 -17.21 19.95
CA PRO A 249 -5.70 -17.24 21.02
C PRO A 249 -4.44 -16.42 20.69
N ILE A 250 -4.17 -16.13 19.42
CA ILE A 250 -2.96 -15.43 18.95
C ILE A 250 -3.35 -14.03 18.51
N THR A 251 -2.74 -13.03 19.13
CA THR A 251 -3.07 -11.62 18.87
C THR A 251 -1.87 -10.85 18.31
N PRO A 252 -2.08 -9.81 17.47
CA PRO A 252 -1.00 -8.96 16.97
C PRO A 252 -0.09 -8.39 18.07
N ASN A 253 -0.64 -8.14 19.27
CA ASN A 253 0.10 -7.60 20.42
C ASN A 253 1.27 -8.50 20.85
N GLU A 254 1.20 -9.81 20.62
CA GLU A 254 2.28 -10.74 20.97
C GLU A 254 3.55 -10.53 20.13
N TYR A 255 3.43 -9.94 18.95
CA TYR A 255 4.56 -9.75 18.03
C TYR A 255 5.22 -8.38 18.22
N THR A 256 4.65 -7.54 19.10
CA THR A 256 5.07 -6.15 19.31
C THR A 256 6.37 -6.00 20.12
N TYR A 257 6.93 -7.06 20.71
CA TYR A 257 8.28 -6.95 21.32
C TYR A 257 9.41 -7.23 20.30
N ILE A 258 9.06 -7.76 19.12
CA ILE A 258 9.93 -7.85 17.93
C ILE A 258 9.96 -6.49 17.18
N GLY A 259 9.26 -5.51 17.76
CA GLY A 259 9.13 -4.12 17.35
C GLY A 259 7.78 -3.60 17.88
N TRP A 260 7.78 -2.56 18.71
CA TRP A 260 6.53 -2.02 19.27
C TRP A 260 5.66 -1.45 18.14
N VAL A 261 4.34 -1.44 18.29
CA VAL A 261 3.50 -0.56 17.46
C VAL A 261 3.08 0.63 18.31
N SER A 262 4.02 1.56 18.54
CA SER A 262 3.59 2.95 18.62
C SER A 262 2.83 3.28 17.34
N GLY A 263 1.89 4.23 17.37
CA GLY A 263 1.20 4.64 16.14
C GLY A 263 2.17 4.97 14.99
N THR A 264 3.40 5.36 15.28
CA THR A 264 4.48 5.62 14.31
C THR A 264 5.15 4.38 13.70
N GLN A 265 4.87 3.17 14.20
CA GLN A 265 5.49 1.91 13.77
C GLN A 265 4.50 0.96 13.07
N ALA A 266 3.21 1.32 13.01
CA ALA A 266 2.19 0.51 12.34
C ALA A 266 2.42 0.57 10.83
N ASN A 267 2.25 -0.55 10.13
CA ASN A 267 2.01 -0.50 8.70
C ASN A 267 0.50 -0.40 8.46
N VAL A 268 0.06 0.60 7.70
CA VAL A 268 -1.37 0.87 7.48
C VAL A 268 -1.69 0.85 6.00
N PHE A 269 -2.80 0.25 5.65
CA PHE A 269 -3.25 0.11 4.26
C PHE A 269 -4.77 0.14 4.23
N VAL A 270 -5.33 0.51 3.08
CA VAL A 270 -6.77 0.39 2.83
C VAL A 270 -7.13 -1.00 2.34
N THR A 271 -6.22 -1.61 1.59
CA THR A 271 -6.34 -2.95 1.02
C THR A 271 -4.95 -3.54 0.79
N ASN A 272 -4.87 -4.87 0.73
CA ASN A 272 -3.69 -5.62 0.33
C ASN A 272 -4.09 -6.70 -0.70
N HIS A 273 -3.13 -7.48 -1.15
CA HIS A 273 -3.38 -8.56 -2.11
C HIS A 273 -4.44 -9.60 -1.69
N ASP A 274 -4.58 -9.89 -0.40
CA ASP A 274 -5.58 -10.84 0.11
C ASP A 274 -6.98 -10.21 0.15
N THR A 275 -7.09 -8.99 0.68
CA THR A 275 -8.37 -8.38 1.00
C THR A 275 -9.01 -7.62 -0.17
N GLU A 276 -8.24 -7.26 -1.20
CA GLU A 276 -8.77 -6.59 -2.40
C GLU A 276 -9.71 -7.52 -3.19
N ARG A 277 -9.40 -8.83 -3.15
CA ARG A 277 -9.99 -9.86 -4.02
C ARG A 277 -11.15 -10.62 -3.37
N ASN A 278 -11.22 -10.66 -2.04
CA ASN A 278 -12.20 -11.43 -1.29
C ASN A 278 -13.37 -10.61 -0.72
N GLY A 279 -13.39 -9.29 -0.96
CA GLY A 279 -14.47 -8.40 -0.52
C GLY A 279 -14.40 -7.98 0.96
N ASN A 280 -13.34 -8.34 1.69
CA ASN A 280 -13.17 -7.97 3.10
C ASN A 280 -12.62 -6.55 3.31
N SER A 281 -12.23 -5.87 2.23
CA SER A 281 -11.74 -4.47 2.26
C SER A 281 -12.28 -3.66 1.08
N LEU A 282 -11.99 -2.35 1.09
CA LEU A 282 -12.21 -1.51 -0.08
C LEU A 282 -11.23 -1.90 -1.20
N ASN A 283 -11.60 -1.63 -2.45
CA ASN A 283 -10.79 -1.85 -3.65
C ASN A 283 -11.04 -0.77 -4.70
N ASN A 284 -10.33 -0.83 -5.82
CA ASN A 284 -10.43 0.15 -6.90
C ASN A 284 -11.87 0.35 -7.44
N ASN A 285 -12.73 -0.65 -7.31
CA ASN A 285 -14.11 -0.65 -7.80
C ASN A 285 -15.13 -0.33 -6.69
N SER A 286 -14.68 -0.01 -5.48
CA SER A 286 -15.58 0.31 -4.38
C SER A 286 -16.45 1.54 -4.71
N PRO A 287 -17.76 1.48 -4.43
CA PRO A 287 -18.70 2.49 -4.88
C PRO A 287 -18.37 3.85 -4.25
N SER A 288 -18.85 4.90 -4.91
CA SER A 288 -18.81 6.26 -4.37
C SER A 288 -17.40 6.73 -3.99
N ASN A 289 -16.38 6.32 -4.76
CA ASN A 289 -14.99 6.77 -4.60
C ASN A 289 -14.41 6.53 -3.18
N THR A 290 -14.97 5.56 -2.46
CA THR A 290 -14.67 5.30 -1.05
C THR A 290 -13.23 4.81 -0.86
N TYR A 291 -12.70 4.03 -1.80
CA TYR A 291 -11.30 3.62 -1.79
C TYR A 291 -10.33 4.81 -1.82
N VAL A 292 -10.53 5.74 -2.76
CA VAL A 292 -9.65 6.91 -2.90
C VAL A 292 -9.74 7.81 -1.67
N THR A 293 -10.94 8.08 -1.16
CA THR A 293 -11.10 8.90 0.06
C THR A 293 -10.48 8.25 1.30
N ALA A 294 -10.55 6.92 1.42
CA ALA A 294 -9.84 6.17 2.47
C ALA A 294 -8.31 6.26 2.30
N MET A 295 -7.79 6.16 1.07
CA MET A 295 -6.36 6.33 0.79
C MET A 295 -5.88 7.75 1.14
N ILE A 296 -6.67 8.78 0.82
CA ILE A 296 -6.38 10.17 1.18
C ILE A 296 -6.33 10.33 2.71
N PHE A 297 -7.27 9.73 3.44
CA PHE A 297 -7.25 9.74 4.90
C PHE A 297 -5.99 9.06 5.45
N SER A 298 -5.66 7.87 4.96
CA SER A 298 -4.47 7.11 5.36
C SER A 298 -3.18 7.91 5.17
N LEU A 299 -3.03 8.57 4.01
CA LEU A 299 -1.87 9.41 3.71
C LEU A 299 -1.84 10.74 4.48
N ALA A 300 -3.00 11.30 4.83
CA ALA A 300 -3.08 12.57 5.56
C ALA A 300 -2.90 12.42 7.08
N HIS A 301 -3.31 11.28 7.65
CA HIS A 301 -3.31 11.05 9.09
C HIS A 301 -1.90 10.68 9.59
N PRO A 302 -1.46 11.13 10.79
CA PRO A 302 -0.12 10.81 11.32
C PRO A 302 0.03 9.37 11.85
N PHE A 303 -0.94 8.48 11.61
CA PHE A 303 -0.93 7.14 12.17
C PHE A 303 -0.35 6.17 11.14
N GLY A 304 0.74 5.52 11.53
CA GLY A 304 1.41 4.48 10.79
C GLY A 304 2.23 4.99 9.61
N THR A 305 2.77 4.01 8.91
CA THR A 305 3.42 4.14 7.62
C THR A 305 2.48 3.59 6.56
N PRO A 306 1.96 4.42 5.64
CA PRO A 306 1.01 3.98 4.61
C PRO A 306 1.65 3.05 3.58
N THR A 307 0.96 1.95 3.26
CA THR A 307 1.22 1.09 2.09
C THR A 307 0.11 1.27 1.07
N ILE A 308 0.50 1.55 -0.16
CA ILE A 308 -0.37 1.59 -1.34
C ILE A 308 -0.19 0.28 -2.11
N LEU A 309 -1.26 -0.46 -2.32
CA LEU A 309 -1.23 -1.60 -3.25
C LEU A 309 -1.17 -1.09 -4.69
N SER A 310 -0.29 -1.67 -5.50
CA SER A 310 -0.26 -1.50 -6.95
C SER A 310 -0.69 -2.81 -7.62
N SER A 311 -2.01 -2.93 -7.83
CA SER A 311 -2.66 -4.15 -8.30
C SER A 311 -2.97 -4.12 -9.81
N TYR A 312 -3.74 -5.10 -10.25
CA TYR A 312 -4.20 -5.34 -11.61
C TYR A 312 -5.72 -5.64 -11.61
N THR A 313 -6.37 -5.37 -12.74
CA THR A 313 -7.80 -5.60 -12.98
C THR A 313 -8.05 -6.90 -13.75
N GLY A 314 -9.32 -7.24 -13.95
CA GLY A 314 -9.73 -8.34 -14.83
C GLY A 314 -9.52 -9.74 -14.27
N PHE A 315 -9.29 -9.87 -12.96
CA PHE A 315 -9.27 -11.16 -12.29
C PHE A 315 -10.69 -11.74 -12.17
N THR A 316 -10.84 -13.03 -12.47
CA THR A 316 -12.13 -13.75 -12.46
C THR A 316 -12.41 -14.47 -11.14
N ASP A 317 -11.40 -14.62 -10.30
CA ASP A 317 -11.44 -15.25 -8.99
C ASP A 317 -10.37 -14.64 -8.07
N THR A 318 -10.33 -15.11 -6.83
CA THR A 318 -9.40 -14.62 -5.80
C THR A 318 -7.95 -14.99 -6.06
N ASP A 319 -7.69 -16.02 -6.86
CA ASP A 319 -6.37 -16.66 -7.04
C ASP A 319 -5.67 -16.22 -8.33
N ALA A 320 -6.39 -15.52 -9.20
CA ALA A 320 -5.89 -15.05 -10.49
C ALA A 320 -4.59 -14.24 -10.33
N GLY A 321 -3.53 -14.72 -11.00
CA GLY A 321 -2.24 -14.04 -11.02
C GLY A 321 -2.16 -12.88 -12.01
N ALA A 322 -1.05 -12.16 -11.95
CA ALA A 322 -0.82 -10.95 -12.72
C ALA A 322 -0.91 -11.13 -14.24
N PRO A 323 -1.41 -10.12 -14.96
CA PRO A 323 -1.42 -10.13 -16.41
C PRO A 323 0.00 -10.08 -16.99
N ASN A 324 0.15 -10.50 -18.24
CA ASN A 324 1.40 -10.38 -19.02
C ASN A 324 2.63 -11.00 -18.34
N GLY A 325 2.43 -12.06 -17.55
CA GLY A 325 3.52 -12.71 -16.80
C GLY A 325 4.17 -11.80 -15.75
N GLY A 326 3.45 -10.79 -15.24
CA GLY A 326 3.99 -9.83 -14.28
C GLY A 326 4.74 -8.65 -14.91
N ALA A 327 4.85 -8.58 -16.24
CA ALA A 327 5.45 -7.43 -16.91
C ALA A 327 4.56 -6.18 -16.71
N GLY A 328 4.96 -5.35 -15.75
CA GLY A 328 4.23 -4.16 -15.33
C GLY A 328 4.23 -3.05 -16.36
N THR A 329 3.05 -2.48 -16.65
CA THR A 329 2.91 -1.36 -17.59
C THR A 329 2.02 -0.27 -17.03
N CYS A 330 2.60 0.92 -16.85
CA CYS A 330 1.88 2.15 -16.51
C CYS A 330 2.11 3.25 -17.56
N THR A 331 1.11 4.12 -17.75
CA THR A 331 1.23 5.31 -18.59
C THR A 331 0.56 6.50 -17.91
N GLY A 332 1.26 7.63 -17.82
CA GLY A 332 0.73 8.82 -17.17
C GLY A 332 0.34 8.55 -15.71
N THR A 333 -0.95 8.70 -15.41
CA THR A 333 -1.55 8.59 -14.08
C THR A 333 -2.25 7.26 -13.82
N GLY A 334 -2.12 6.28 -14.71
CA GLY A 334 -2.81 4.99 -14.61
C GLY A 334 -2.03 3.82 -15.18
N GLY A 335 -2.62 2.63 -15.11
CA GLY A 335 -2.06 1.39 -15.66
C GLY A 335 -2.61 1.08 -17.05
N THR A 336 -1.91 0.20 -17.77
CA THR A 336 -2.36 -0.34 -19.07
C THR A 336 -2.19 -1.85 -19.10
N ASN A 337 -2.78 -2.51 -20.09
CA ASN A 337 -2.67 -3.97 -20.29
C ASN A 337 -3.05 -4.79 -19.04
N GLY A 338 -4.10 -4.36 -18.34
CA GLY A 338 -4.61 -5.04 -17.14
C GLY A 338 -4.01 -4.54 -15.82
N TRP A 339 -3.00 -3.67 -15.82
CA TRP A 339 -2.50 -3.04 -14.59
C TRP A 339 -3.37 -1.86 -14.15
N LEU A 340 -3.53 -1.64 -12.84
CA LEU A 340 -4.23 -0.47 -12.29
C LEU A 340 -3.29 0.71 -12.03
N CYS A 341 -2.07 0.42 -11.59
CA CYS A 341 -1.07 1.40 -11.17
C CYS A 341 -1.62 2.46 -10.19
N GLN A 342 -2.32 2.02 -9.14
CA GLN A 342 -2.94 2.89 -8.14
C GLN A 342 -1.97 3.93 -7.56
N HIS A 343 -0.69 3.59 -7.44
CA HIS A 343 0.37 4.50 -6.98
C HIS A 343 0.57 5.73 -7.87
N ARG A 344 0.11 5.71 -9.13
CA ARG A 344 0.18 6.84 -10.08
C ARG A 344 -1.06 7.71 -10.11
N TRP A 345 -2.15 7.29 -9.49
CA TRP A 345 -3.38 8.07 -9.51
C TRP A 345 -3.13 9.45 -8.90
N VAL A 346 -3.70 10.49 -9.51
CA VAL A 346 -3.39 11.90 -9.17
C VAL A 346 -3.56 12.16 -7.68
N ALA A 347 -4.69 11.74 -7.10
CA ALA A 347 -4.96 11.92 -5.68
C ALA A 347 -3.98 11.17 -4.78
N ILE A 348 -3.61 9.93 -5.14
CA ILE A 348 -2.70 9.11 -4.33
C ILE A 348 -1.28 9.70 -4.40
N SER A 349 -0.75 9.92 -5.59
CA SER A 349 0.60 10.50 -5.78
C SER A 349 0.72 11.92 -5.21
N GLY A 350 -0.31 12.75 -5.36
CA GLY A 350 -0.38 14.07 -4.72
C GLY A 350 -0.36 13.98 -3.19
N MET A 351 -1.07 12.99 -2.62
CA MET A 351 -1.07 12.75 -1.18
C MET A 351 0.22 12.12 -0.65
N VAL A 352 1.01 11.43 -1.47
CA VAL A 352 2.39 11.06 -1.11
C VAL A 352 3.24 12.31 -0.93
N GLY A 353 3.13 13.28 -1.85
CA GLY A 353 3.75 14.60 -1.72
C GLY A 353 3.30 15.34 -0.45
N PHE A 354 2.00 15.33 -0.16
CA PHE A 354 1.44 15.87 1.08
C PHE A 354 2.05 15.20 2.31
N HIS A 355 2.04 13.87 2.38
CA HIS A 355 2.56 13.08 3.51
C HIS A 355 4.01 13.44 3.82
N ASN A 356 4.85 13.43 2.78
CA ASN A 356 6.26 13.79 2.90
C ASN A 356 6.48 15.24 3.37
N ASN A 357 5.65 16.17 2.91
CA ASN A 357 5.77 17.58 3.29
C ASN A 357 5.36 17.81 4.76
N VAL A 358 4.33 17.12 5.25
CA VAL A 358 3.81 17.33 6.61
C VAL A 358 4.53 16.50 7.67
N GLY A 359 5.15 15.37 7.27
CA GLY A 359 5.93 14.50 8.16
C GLY A 359 5.19 14.15 9.45
N SER A 360 5.83 14.41 10.59
CA SER A 360 5.29 14.14 11.94
C SER A 360 4.43 15.28 12.53
N ALA A 361 4.06 16.31 11.76
CA ALA A 361 3.29 17.44 12.27
C ALA A 361 1.97 17.00 12.92
N ALA A 362 1.61 17.58 14.06
CA ALA A 362 0.39 17.21 14.77
C ALA A 362 -0.89 17.55 13.98
N LEU A 363 -1.98 16.83 14.28
CA LEU A 363 -3.32 17.20 13.84
C LEU A 363 -3.76 18.48 14.57
N VAL A 364 -4.22 19.47 13.80
CA VAL A 364 -4.73 20.76 14.30
C VAL A 364 -6.01 21.14 13.54
N ASN A 365 -6.77 22.10 14.04
CA ASN A 365 -7.95 22.64 13.34
C ASN A 365 -8.96 21.56 12.88
N TRP A 366 -9.22 20.56 13.74
CA TRP A 366 -10.15 19.47 13.43
C TRP A 366 -11.59 19.98 13.27
N VAL A 367 -12.26 19.55 12.21
CA VAL A 367 -13.63 19.92 11.84
C VAL A 367 -14.38 18.64 11.45
N SER A 368 -15.53 18.40 12.07
CA SER A 368 -16.42 17.27 11.75
C SER A 368 -17.89 17.67 11.99
N PRO A 369 -18.47 18.53 11.13
CA PRO A 369 -19.74 19.19 11.39
C PRO A 369 -20.94 18.22 11.34
N GLN A 370 -20.79 17.10 10.63
CA GLN A 370 -21.77 16.05 10.49
C GLN A 370 -21.08 14.72 10.17
N SER A 371 -21.86 13.64 10.12
CA SER A 371 -21.36 12.34 9.66
C SER A 371 -20.79 12.46 8.23
N GLN A 372 -19.74 11.68 7.93
CA GLN A 372 -19.09 11.60 6.62
C GLN A 372 -18.30 12.84 6.15
N GLN A 373 -18.09 13.86 7.00
CA GLN A 373 -17.28 15.03 6.67
C GLN A 373 -16.23 15.28 7.73
N ILE A 374 -14.96 15.31 7.33
CA ILE A 374 -13.85 15.64 8.22
C ILE A 374 -12.90 16.61 7.51
N ALA A 375 -12.32 17.54 8.26
CA ALA A 375 -11.18 18.35 7.81
C ALA A 375 -10.22 18.61 8.96
N PHE A 376 -8.94 18.75 8.65
CA PHE A 376 -7.91 19.02 9.64
C PHE A 376 -6.64 19.57 8.99
N GLY A 377 -5.89 20.34 9.77
CA GLY A 377 -4.51 20.73 9.46
C GLY A 377 -3.49 19.72 9.98
N ARG A 378 -2.32 19.71 9.35
CA ARG A 378 -1.10 19.05 9.83
C ARG A 378 -0.07 20.14 10.15
N GLY A 379 -0.14 20.64 11.39
CA GLY A 379 0.56 21.85 11.82
C GLY A 379 0.33 23.03 10.86
N ALA A 380 1.39 23.80 10.61
CA ALA A 380 1.40 24.89 9.62
C ALA A 380 1.85 24.44 8.21
N LEU A 381 1.89 23.12 7.95
CA LEU A 381 2.49 22.54 6.74
C LEU A 381 1.47 22.05 5.73
N GLY A 382 0.29 21.61 6.16
CA GLY A 382 -0.74 21.09 5.26
C GLY A 382 -2.14 21.16 5.85
N PHE A 383 -3.14 21.05 4.99
CA PHE A 383 -4.56 20.97 5.34
C PHE A 383 -5.29 20.03 4.37
N VAL A 384 -6.21 19.22 4.90
CA VAL A 384 -7.05 18.31 4.13
C VAL A 384 -8.52 18.44 4.54
N ALA A 385 -9.43 18.32 3.59
CA ALA A 385 -10.87 18.16 3.84
C ALA A 385 -11.41 17.01 3.00
N ILE A 386 -12.12 16.07 3.63
CA ILE A 386 -12.66 14.85 3.02
C ILE A 386 -14.19 14.87 3.22
N ASN A 387 -14.91 14.72 2.11
CA ASN A 387 -16.35 14.68 2.06
C ASN A 387 -16.81 13.34 1.49
N ASN A 388 -17.16 12.41 2.38
CA ASN A 388 -17.79 11.14 2.02
C ASN A 388 -19.32 11.27 1.96
N ALA A 389 -19.92 12.47 1.97
CA ALA A 389 -21.36 12.62 1.74
C ALA A 389 -21.69 12.65 0.23
N ASP A 390 -22.97 12.47 -0.11
CA ASP A 390 -23.50 12.53 -1.49
C ASP A 390 -23.79 13.96 -1.97
N SER A 391 -23.48 14.97 -1.17
CA SER A 391 -23.67 16.38 -1.50
C SER A 391 -22.38 17.16 -1.27
N ASP A 392 -22.17 18.20 -2.07
CA ASP A 392 -21.05 19.13 -1.92
C ASP A 392 -21.01 19.77 -0.52
N TRP A 393 -19.79 20.00 -0.03
CA TRP A 393 -19.54 20.64 1.25
C TRP A 393 -18.78 21.96 1.05
N THR A 394 -19.51 23.07 1.09
CA THR A 394 -18.92 24.42 1.08
C THR A 394 -18.69 24.92 2.50
N ALA A 395 -17.46 25.28 2.82
CA ALA A 395 -17.10 25.82 4.13
C ALA A 395 -15.94 26.80 4.04
N THR A 396 -15.80 27.61 5.09
CA THR A 396 -14.57 28.38 5.36
C THR A 396 -13.80 27.64 6.45
N PHE A 397 -12.62 27.19 6.11
CA PHE A 397 -11.75 26.40 6.98
C PHE A 397 -10.76 27.31 7.70
N THR A 398 -10.65 27.15 9.01
CA THR A 398 -9.55 27.73 9.78
C THR A 398 -8.32 26.86 9.58
N THR A 399 -7.18 27.47 9.27
CA THR A 399 -5.92 26.78 9.00
C THR A 399 -4.73 27.50 9.62
N SER A 400 -3.68 26.74 9.90
CA SER A 400 -2.39 27.28 10.35
C SER A 400 -1.40 27.46 9.20
N LEU A 401 -1.82 27.17 7.96
CA LEU A 401 -1.02 27.46 6.77
C LEU A 401 -0.70 28.97 6.68
N PRO A 402 0.52 29.34 6.27
CA PRO A 402 0.85 30.73 5.95
C PRO A 402 -0.05 31.30 4.85
N ALA A 403 -0.22 32.62 4.83
CA ALA A 403 -0.94 33.27 3.73
C ALA A 403 -0.21 33.01 2.40
N GLY A 404 -0.97 32.67 1.35
CA GLY A 404 -0.41 32.28 0.06
C GLY A 404 -1.42 31.56 -0.82
N SER A 405 -1.01 31.20 -2.04
CA SER A 405 -1.80 30.41 -2.97
C SER A 405 -1.21 29.01 -3.11
N TYR A 406 -2.07 28.01 -2.96
CA TYR A 406 -1.71 26.60 -2.89
C TYR A 406 -2.49 25.81 -3.93
N CYS A 407 -1.85 24.81 -4.53
CA CYS A 407 -2.49 23.88 -5.43
C CYS A 407 -3.15 22.74 -4.66
N ASP A 408 -4.35 22.38 -5.10
CA ASP A 408 -5.01 21.17 -4.64
C ASP A 408 -4.33 19.94 -5.23
N VAL A 409 -3.68 19.15 -4.39
CA VAL A 409 -2.96 17.95 -4.81
C VAL A 409 -3.87 16.74 -5.04
N ILE A 410 -5.17 16.85 -4.73
CA ILE A 410 -6.14 15.81 -5.06
C ILE A 410 -6.60 15.92 -6.51
N SER A 411 -6.83 17.14 -7.00
CA SER A 411 -7.32 17.40 -8.36
C SER A 411 -6.23 17.72 -9.38
N GLY A 412 -4.97 17.83 -8.96
CA GLY A 412 -3.87 18.10 -9.88
C GLY A 412 -2.51 18.25 -9.21
N THR A 413 -1.60 18.92 -9.91
CA THR A 413 -0.22 19.13 -9.47
C THR A 413 0.17 20.60 -9.52
N SER A 414 1.17 20.98 -8.72
CA SER A 414 1.85 22.26 -8.88
C SER A 414 2.98 22.13 -9.90
N SER A 415 2.99 23.01 -10.89
CA SER A 415 4.08 23.13 -11.85
C SER A 415 4.36 24.60 -12.16
N SER A 416 5.59 25.04 -11.90
CA SER A 416 6.06 26.41 -12.18
C SER A 416 5.14 27.50 -11.59
N GLY A 417 4.62 27.28 -10.37
CA GLY A 417 3.74 28.22 -9.68
C GLY A 417 2.30 28.25 -10.22
N LYS A 418 1.90 27.29 -11.05
CA LYS A 418 0.52 27.11 -11.53
C LYS A 418 -0.01 25.74 -11.14
N CYS A 419 -1.30 25.68 -10.87
CA CYS A 419 -1.98 24.42 -10.58
C CYS A 419 -2.60 23.87 -11.86
N THR A 420 -2.39 22.58 -12.13
CA THR A 420 -3.11 21.89 -13.22
C THR A 420 -4.57 21.62 -12.84
N GLY A 421 -4.85 21.49 -11.54
CA GLY A 421 -6.17 21.37 -10.94
C GLY A 421 -6.63 22.65 -10.24
N LEU A 422 -7.36 22.49 -9.14
CA LEU A 422 -7.85 23.60 -8.31
C LEU A 422 -6.72 24.31 -7.54
N GLY A 423 -6.97 25.53 -7.10
CA GLY A 423 -6.09 26.27 -6.21
C GLY A 423 -6.87 27.01 -5.12
N PHE A 424 -6.21 27.26 -3.99
CA PHE A 424 -6.82 27.93 -2.85
C PHE A 424 -5.90 29.01 -2.30
N THR A 425 -6.49 30.16 -1.98
CA THR A 425 -5.76 31.28 -1.36
C THR A 425 -6.06 31.30 0.13
N VAL A 426 -5.02 31.14 0.94
CA VAL A 426 -5.09 31.32 2.39
C VAL A 426 -4.83 32.78 2.72
N SER A 427 -5.72 33.38 3.50
CA SER A 427 -5.57 34.74 4.02
C SER A 427 -6.20 34.85 5.41
N GLY A 428 -5.54 35.56 6.32
CA GLY A 428 -6.03 35.73 7.70
C GLY A 428 -6.21 34.41 8.47
N GLY A 429 -5.43 33.37 8.15
CA GLY A 429 -5.57 32.05 8.78
C GLY A 429 -6.80 31.25 8.33
N THR A 430 -7.41 31.62 7.21
CA THR A 430 -8.59 30.93 6.66
C THR A 430 -8.50 30.77 5.15
N PHE A 431 -9.28 29.82 4.62
CA PHE A 431 -9.59 29.73 3.19
C PHE A 431 -10.99 29.14 3.00
N SER A 432 -11.66 29.49 1.91
CA SER A 432 -12.97 28.92 1.56
C SER A 432 -12.82 27.89 0.44
N ALA A 433 -13.54 26.78 0.55
CA ALA A 433 -13.56 25.73 -0.47
C ALA A 433 -14.92 25.03 -0.52
N THR A 434 -15.23 24.50 -1.70
CA THR A 434 -16.28 23.50 -1.89
C THR A 434 -15.59 22.16 -2.09
N VAL A 435 -15.79 21.23 -1.17
CA VAL A 435 -15.35 19.84 -1.27
C VAL A 435 -16.46 19.06 -1.98
N PRO A 436 -16.27 18.57 -3.22
CA PRO A 436 -17.32 17.85 -3.94
C PRO A 436 -17.82 16.64 -3.16
N ALA A 437 -19.05 16.21 -3.45
CA ALA A 437 -19.56 14.92 -2.97
C ALA A 437 -18.56 13.78 -3.27
N ARG A 438 -18.40 12.85 -2.32
CA ARG A 438 -17.53 11.66 -2.45
C ARG A 438 -16.09 11.98 -2.88
N SER A 439 -15.54 13.08 -2.39
CA SER A 439 -14.23 13.59 -2.80
C SER A 439 -13.49 14.25 -1.62
N ALA A 440 -12.33 14.82 -1.91
CA ALA A 440 -11.51 15.54 -0.95
C ALA A 440 -10.75 16.68 -1.65
N ILE A 441 -10.18 17.58 -0.85
CA ILE A 441 -9.16 18.54 -1.27
C ILE A 441 -7.99 18.52 -0.28
N ALA A 442 -6.79 18.78 -0.76
CA ALA A 442 -5.60 18.85 0.08
C ALA A 442 -4.62 19.91 -0.44
N ILE A 443 -4.13 20.75 0.46
CA ILE A 443 -3.15 21.82 0.17
C ILE A 443 -1.99 21.75 1.15
N HIS A 444 -0.77 22.04 0.71
CA HIS A 444 0.41 22.02 1.57
C HIS A 444 1.52 22.96 1.08
N THR A 445 2.45 23.31 1.97
CA THR A 445 3.54 24.29 1.75
C THR A 445 4.51 23.93 0.63
N GLY A 446 4.55 22.66 0.22
CA GLY A 446 5.35 22.16 -0.90
C GLY A 446 4.69 22.27 -2.27
N ALA A 447 3.39 22.61 -2.34
CA ALA A 447 2.62 22.71 -3.58
C ALA A 447 2.02 24.11 -3.74
N LEU A 448 2.88 25.13 -3.87
CA LEU A 448 2.44 26.51 -4.10
C LEU A 448 2.01 26.73 -5.55
N GLY A 449 1.01 27.57 -5.75
CA GLY A 449 0.64 28.01 -7.10
C GLY A 449 -0.75 28.63 -7.20
N THR A 450 -0.99 29.27 -8.34
CA THR A 450 -2.30 29.81 -8.69
C THR A 450 -3.00 28.85 -9.67
N GLY A 451 -4.16 28.36 -9.29
CA GLY A 451 -5.02 27.53 -10.16
C GLY A 451 -6.09 28.36 -10.88
N ASN A 452 -6.78 27.72 -11.84
CA ASN A 452 -7.88 28.34 -12.59
C ASN A 452 -9.18 28.54 -11.79
N GLY A 453 -9.21 28.10 -10.53
CA GLY A 453 -10.17 28.57 -9.55
C GLY A 453 -9.38 29.09 -8.38
N SER A 454 -9.37 30.41 -8.16
CA SER A 454 -9.16 30.90 -6.80
C SER A 454 -10.43 30.56 -6.03
N GLY A 455 -10.32 30.09 -4.79
CA GLY A 455 -11.44 29.95 -3.85
C GLY A 455 -12.25 31.24 -3.57
N THR A 456 -12.10 32.27 -4.41
CA THR A 456 -13.07 33.34 -4.62
C THR A 456 -13.49 33.37 -6.11
N GLY A 457 -14.62 32.74 -6.41
CA GLY A 457 -15.49 33.10 -7.54
C GLY A 457 -15.00 32.82 -8.96
N THR A 458 -14.89 31.55 -9.34
CA THR A 458 -15.48 31.11 -10.61
C THR A 458 -16.74 30.36 -10.24
N SER A 459 -17.91 30.81 -10.69
CA SER A 459 -19.18 30.14 -10.41
C SER A 459 -19.07 28.68 -10.87
N SER A 460 -18.93 27.73 -9.94
CA SER A 460 -19.10 26.31 -10.28
C SER A 460 -20.59 26.06 -10.37
N VAL A 461 -21.02 25.39 -11.44
CA VAL A 461 -22.42 25.02 -11.66
C VAL A 461 -22.53 23.52 -11.71
N THR A 462 -23.62 23.00 -11.18
CA THR A 462 -23.87 21.56 -11.18
C THR A 462 -24.52 21.17 -12.51
N ILE A 463 -23.92 20.22 -13.21
CA ILE A 463 -24.55 19.55 -14.34
C ILE A 463 -24.96 18.16 -13.87
N VAL A 464 -26.25 17.90 -13.84
CA VAL A 464 -26.79 16.56 -13.60
C VAL A 464 -26.90 15.85 -14.94
N PHE A 465 -26.04 14.88 -15.19
CA PHE A 465 -26.15 14.01 -16.34
C PHE A 465 -27.12 12.88 -16.00
N GLN A 466 -28.13 12.70 -16.84
CA GLN A 466 -29.07 11.58 -16.76
C GLN A 466 -29.07 10.84 -18.10
N GLU A 467 -28.65 9.59 -18.08
CA GLU A 467 -28.56 8.75 -19.25
C GLU A 467 -29.49 7.54 -19.11
N THR A 468 -30.43 7.40 -20.03
CA THR A 468 -31.30 6.22 -20.05
C THR A 468 -30.64 5.11 -20.86
N ALA A 469 -30.20 4.05 -20.18
CA ALA A 469 -29.50 2.91 -20.77
C ALA A 469 -29.86 1.63 -20.01
N THR A 470 -30.17 0.55 -20.75
CA THR A 470 -30.34 -0.78 -20.18
C THR A 470 -29.01 -1.53 -20.23
N THR A 471 -28.66 -2.16 -19.12
CA THR A 471 -27.43 -2.95 -18.99
C THR A 471 -27.75 -4.39 -18.60
N THR A 472 -26.79 -5.28 -18.82
CA THR A 472 -26.78 -6.60 -18.17
C THR A 472 -26.02 -6.55 -16.84
N PHE A 473 -26.22 -7.56 -16.00
CA PHE A 473 -25.61 -7.59 -14.67
C PHE A 473 -24.07 -7.57 -14.79
N GLY A 474 -23.45 -6.58 -14.13
CA GLY A 474 -22.00 -6.36 -14.14
C GLY A 474 -21.52 -5.27 -15.10
N GLU A 475 -22.33 -4.84 -16.07
CA GLU A 475 -22.01 -3.66 -16.90
C GLU A 475 -22.38 -2.37 -16.16
N ASN A 476 -21.59 -1.31 -16.36
CA ASN A 476 -21.81 -0.01 -15.72
C ASN A 476 -21.65 1.13 -16.74
N ILE A 477 -22.43 2.19 -16.56
CA ILE A 477 -22.37 3.40 -17.40
C ILE A 477 -21.45 4.44 -16.74
N PHE A 478 -20.58 5.05 -17.55
CA PHE A 478 -19.65 6.11 -17.15
C PHE A 478 -19.77 7.31 -18.10
N LEU A 479 -19.29 8.46 -17.65
CA LEU A 479 -19.23 9.73 -18.38
C LEU A 479 -17.77 10.12 -18.64
N VAL A 480 -17.49 10.58 -19.85
CA VAL A 480 -16.17 11.08 -20.26
C VAL A 480 -16.37 12.26 -21.22
N GLY A 481 -15.45 13.23 -21.24
CA GLY A 481 -15.59 14.43 -22.05
C GLY A 481 -14.35 15.31 -22.13
N SER A 482 -14.47 16.42 -22.85
CA SER A 482 -13.36 17.26 -23.29
C SER A 482 -12.68 18.08 -22.19
N THR A 483 -13.34 18.27 -21.05
CA THR A 483 -12.81 19.05 -19.93
C THR A 483 -12.10 18.17 -18.92
N ALA A 484 -11.21 18.76 -18.11
CA ALA A 484 -10.54 18.02 -17.03
C ALA A 484 -11.55 17.45 -16.02
N GLN A 485 -12.64 18.17 -15.75
CA GLN A 485 -13.75 17.70 -14.90
C GLN A 485 -14.50 16.50 -15.48
N LEU A 486 -14.31 16.19 -16.77
CA LEU A 486 -14.90 15.06 -17.47
C LEU A 486 -13.82 14.06 -17.93
N GLY A 487 -12.61 14.12 -17.39
CA GLY A 487 -11.55 13.16 -17.70
C GLY A 487 -10.83 13.37 -19.03
N SER A 488 -11.01 14.51 -19.71
CA SER A 488 -10.25 14.87 -20.95
C SER A 488 -10.20 13.77 -22.02
N TRP A 489 -11.33 13.11 -22.27
CA TRP A 489 -11.50 11.98 -23.19
C TRP A 489 -10.79 10.67 -22.81
N ASP A 490 -10.25 10.58 -21.59
CA ASP A 490 -9.63 9.37 -21.07
C ASP A 490 -10.68 8.43 -20.44
N PRO A 491 -10.91 7.22 -20.99
CA PRO A 491 -11.84 6.24 -20.43
C PRO A 491 -11.43 5.72 -19.05
N ASP A 492 -10.16 5.81 -18.69
CA ASP A 492 -9.69 5.38 -17.37
C ASP A 492 -9.99 6.45 -16.31
N ALA A 493 -10.11 7.71 -16.72
CA ALA A 493 -10.61 8.83 -15.91
C ALA A 493 -12.14 9.03 -16.00
N SER A 494 -12.86 8.11 -16.64
CA SER A 494 -14.31 8.19 -16.79
C SER A 494 -15.04 8.16 -15.44
N ILE A 495 -16.11 8.92 -15.31
CA ILE A 495 -16.85 9.10 -14.06
C ILE A 495 -18.05 8.15 -14.02
N ALA A 496 -18.14 7.30 -13.01
CA ALA A 496 -19.25 6.34 -12.88
C ALA A 496 -20.60 7.04 -12.64
N LEU A 497 -21.65 6.57 -13.32
CA LEU A 497 -23.02 6.98 -13.04
C LEU A 497 -23.68 6.03 -12.02
N SER A 498 -24.58 6.57 -11.21
CA SER A 498 -25.43 5.82 -10.30
C SER A 498 -26.62 5.21 -11.01
N SER A 499 -26.87 3.92 -10.78
CA SER A 499 -28.05 3.17 -11.27
C SER A 499 -29.27 3.26 -10.35
N ALA A 500 -29.26 4.15 -9.33
CA ALA A 500 -30.37 4.26 -8.37
C ALA A 500 -31.74 4.54 -9.02
N GLY A 501 -31.76 5.13 -10.22
CA GLY A 501 -32.96 5.40 -11.01
C GLY A 501 -33.19 4.44 -12.20
N TYR A 502 -32.56 3.26 -12.19
CA TYR A 502 -32.55 2.32 -13.33
C TYR A 502 -33.93 2.18 -14.02
N PRO A 503 -34.03 2.30 -15.37
CA PRO A 503 -32.94 2.31 -16.36
C PRO A 503 -32.27 3.68 -16.57
N THR A 504 -32.60 4.68 -15.76
CA THR A 504 -31.92 5.99 -15.80
C THR A 504 -30.73 5.98 -14.86
N TRP A 505 -29.56 6.20 -15.45
CA TRP A 505 -28.28 6.38 -14.78
C TRP A 505 -28.05 7.85 -14.55
N SER A 506 -27.48 8.25 -13.41
CA SER A 506 -27.24 9.66 -13.14
C SER A 506 -25.96 9.96 -12.38
N VAL A 507 -25.39 11.13 -12.65
CA VAL A 507 -24.27 11.70 -11.90
C VAL A 507 -24.35 13.22 -11.91
N SER A 508 -23.94 13.86 -10.81
CA SER A 508 -23.85 15.31 -10.73
C SER A 508 -22.38 15.74 -10.80
N ILE A 509 -22.02 16.57 -11.78
CA ILE A 509 -20.66 17.06 -11.97
C ILE A 509 -20.62 18.57 -11.76
N SER A 510 -19.70 19.03 -10.93
CA SER A 510 -19.42 20.45 -10.78
C SER A 510 -18.52 20.92 -11.92
N MET A 511 -19.05 21.77 -12.79
CA MET A 511 -18.37 22.31 -13.97
C MET A 511 -18.13 23.81 -13.82
N THR A 512 -17.14 24.33 -14.53
CA THR A 512 -16.92 25.78 -14.64
C THR A 512 -18.11 26.41 -15.37
N ALA A 513 -18.75 27.44 -14.80
CA ALA A 513 -19.81 28.18 -15.47
C ALA A 513 -19.39 28.73 -16.83
N ASP A 514 -20.38 28.92 -17.71
CA ASP A 514 -20.21 29.49 -19.06
C ASP A 514 -19.15 28.77 -19.91
N THR A 515 -18.87 27.49 -19.61
CA THR A 515 -17.88 26.69 -20.32
C THR A 515 -18.58 25.71 -21.25
N ALA A 516 -18.24 25.76 -22.53
CA ALA A 516 -18.65 24.76 -23.50
C ALA A 516 -17.80 23.50 -23.37
N PHE A 517 -18.43 22.33 -23.48
CA PHE A 517 -17.77 21.05 -23.38
C PHE A 517 -18.44 20.01 -24.26
N ASP A 518 -17.67 19.01 -24.63
CA ASP A 518 -18.14 17.83 -25.34
C ASP A 518 -18.04 16.61 -24.42
N PHE A 519 -18.91 15.63 -24.61
CA PHE A 519 -18.95 14.42 -23.78
C PHE A 519 -19.56 13.23 -24.51
N LYS A 520 -19.33 12.04 -23.97
CA LYS A 520 -20.00 10.78 -24.29
C LYS A 520 -20.22 9.97 -23.02
N PHE A 521 -21.23 9.11 -23.07
CA PHE A 521 -21.30 7.98 -22.16
C PHE A 521 -20.51 6.80 -22.73
N ILE A 522 -19.91 6.03 -21.82
CA ILE A 522 -19.27 4.75 -22.14
C ILE A 522 -19.85 3.68 -21.22
N ARG A 523 -19.95 2.46 -21.72
CA ARG A 523 -20.34 1.29 -20.95
C ARG A 523 -19.11 0.43 -20.80
N LYS A 524 -18.74 0.16 -19.55
CA LYS A 524 -17.70 -0.83 -19.25
C LYS A 524 -18.39 -2.16 -19.04
N GLU A 525 -18.10 -3.10 -19.93
CA GLU A 525 -18.67 -4.44 -19.93
C GLU A 525 -17.94 -5.35 -18.93
N THR A 526 -18.52 -6.50 -18.60
CA THR A 526 -17.96 -7.45 -17.63
C THR A 526 -16.63 -8.07 -18.06
N ASP A 527 -16.35 -8.10 -19.36
CA ASP A 527 -15.07 -8.56 -19.94
C ASP A 527 -14.00 -7.47 -19.97
N GLY A 528 -14.28 -6.29 -19.42
CA GLY A 528 -13.40 -5.13 -19.40
C GLY A 528 -13.39 -4.31 -20.69
N SER A 529 -14.16 -4.70 -21.71
CA SER A 529 -14.30 -3.90 -22.93
C SER A 529 -15.09 -2.61 -22.68
N ILE A 530 -14.78 -1.58 -23.46
CA ILE A 530 -15.41 -0.26 -23.37
C ILE A 530 -16.22 0.00 -24.63
N VAL A 531 -17.54 0.04 -24.49
CA VAL A 531 -18.46 0.43 -25.56
C VAL A 531 -18.77 1.91 -25.45
N TRP A 532 -18.42 2.66 -26.47
CA TRP A 532 -18.74 4.08 -26.56
C TRP A 532 -20.11 4.29 -27.21
N GLU A 533 -20.80 5.35 -26.80
CA GLU A 533 -21.91 5.89 -27.60
C GLU A 533 -21.48 6.21 -29.04
N SER A 534 -22.42 6.06 -29.97
CA SER A 534 -22.21 6.42 -31.39
C SER A 534 -21.87 7.90 -31.60
N ASP A 535 -21.16 8.20 -32.69
CA ASP A 535 -20.83 9.57 -33.11
C ASP A 535 -22.03 10.34 -33.67
N PRO A 536 -22.01 11.70 -33.67
CA PRO A 536 -20.92 12.61 -33.24
C PRO A 536 -20.86 12.76 -31.71
N ASN A 537 -19.83 13.38 -31.11
CA ASN A 537 -19.84 13.72 -29.67
C ASN A 537 -21.11 14.51 -29.27
N ARG A 538 -21.56 14.37 -28.01
CA ARG A 538 -22.57 15.28 -27.44
C ARG A 538 -21.87 16.57 -27.02
N SER A 539 -22.56 17.70 -27.14
CA SER A 539 -22.04 19.01 -26.75
C SER A 539 -23.02 19.71 -25.82
N ALA A 540 -22.51 20.39 -24.81
CA ALA A 540 -23.31 21.21 -23.91
C ALA A 540 -22.51 22.44 -23.44
N THR A 541 -23.20 23.39 -22.81
CA THR A 541 -22.56 24.55 -22.17
C THR A 541 -23.07 24.65 -20.75
N ALA A 542 -22.14 24.71 -19.80
CA ALA A 542 -22.45 24.89 -18.40
C ALA A 542 -23.16 26.25 -18.20
N PRO A 543 -24.24 26.34 -17.41
CA PRO A 543 -24.95 27.60 -17.22
C PRO A 543 -24.08 28.63 -16.49
N ALA A 544 -24.46 29.90 -16.56
CA ALA A 544 -23.78 30.98 -15.85
C ALA A 544 -23.86 30.85 -14.31
N SER A 545 -24.92 30.19 -13.81
CA SER A 545 -25.13 29.92 -12.38
C SER A 545 -26.14 28.79 -12.18
N GLY A 546 -26.20 28.24 -10.95
CA GLY A 546 -27.20 27.24 -10.56
C GLY A 546 -26.86 25.81 -11.01
N SER A 547 -27.90 25.05 -11.35
CA SER A 547 -27.80 23.67 -11.82
C SER A 547 -28.58 23.51 -13.11
N THR A 548 -28.11 22.63 -13.99
CA THR A 548 -28.90 22.16 -15.14
C THR A 548 -28.87 20.64 -15.22
N THR A 549 -29.85 20.06 -15.88
CA THR A 549 -29.92 18.62 -16.11
C THR A 549 -29.81 18.34 -17.60
N VAL A 550 -28.84 17.51 -17.97
CA VAL A 550 -28.67 16.98 -19.32
C VAL A 550 -29.34 15.60 -19.34
N ASN A 551 -30.51 15.52 -19.99
CA ASN A 551 -31.24 14.27 -20.14
C ASN A 551 -30.97 13.67 -21.52
N THR A 552 -30.49 12.44 -21.54
CA THR A 552 -30.11 11.71 -22.74
C THR A 552 -30.58 10.25 -22.69
N SER A 553 -30.51 9.60 -23.84
CA SER A 553 -30.74 8.17 -24.01
C SER A 553 -29.62 7.61 -24.87
N TRP A 554 -29.22 6.38 -24.56
CA TRP A 554 -28.10 5.69 -25.21
C TRP A 554 -28.26 5.65 -26.73
N ARG A 555 -27.17 5.87 -27.45
CA ARG A 555 -27.14 5.98 -28.91
C ARG A 555 -26.06 5.14 -29.56
#